data_AF-A0A917BGL0-F1
#
_entry.id   AF-A0A917BGL0-F1
#
_cell.length_a   1.000
_cell.length_b   1.000
_cell.length_c   1.000
_cell.angle_alpha   90.00
_cell.angle_beta   90.00
_cell.angle_gamma   90.00
#
_symmetry.space_group_name_H-M   'P 1'
#
loop_
_entity.id
_entity.type
_entity.pdbx_description
1 polymer ?
#
loop_
_entity_poly.entity_id
_entity_poly.type
_entity_poly.pdbx_seq_one_letter_code
_entity_poly.pdbx_strand_id
1 'polypeptide(L)'
;MGRKQRKSARSRFFETTDPVFVPTTNDHSHVLAIVDALESSAGQPYARIYRDKLGSRTTTVVSLRFSMYRAKIGELPPTIAAKIRVPVLWNALRNRAISVPARIDTDPTSAGYLGVWINPTPEPASAHRETNQHTAE
;
A
#
# COMPACT_ATOMS: atom_id res chain seq x y z
N MET A 1 9.55 25.49 12.81
CA MET A 1 9.25 25.32 11.36
C MET A 1 8.32 24.12 11.16
N GLY A 2 7.01 24.35 11.02
CA GLY A 2 6.04 23.28 10.75
C GLY A 2 6.13 22.78 9.32
N ARG A 3 6.54 21.52 9.10
CA ARG A 3 6.46 20.88 7.78
C ARG A 3 4.97 20.76 7.39
N LYS A 4 4.50 21.64 6.50
CA LYS A 4 3.17 21.50 5.86
C LYS A 4 3.02 20.06 5.35
N GLN A 5 2.11 19.28 5.95
CA GLN A 5 1.74 17.96 5.45
C GLN A 5 1.22 18.12 4.03
N ARG A 6 2.04 17.76 3.05
CA ARG A 6 1.69 17.85 1.62
C ARG A 6 0.71 16.73 1.32
N LYS A 7 -0.56 17.09 1.01
CA LYS A 7 -1.60 16.15 0.59
C LYS A 7 -1.10 15.29 -0.58
N SER A 8 -1.13 13.97 -0.40
CA SER A 8 -0.84 13.00 -1.45
C SER A 8 -1.84 13.15 -2.59
N ALA A 9 -1.37 13.18 -3.83
CA ALA A 9 -2.26 13.16 -4.97
C ALA A 9 -2.81 11.73 -5.13
N ARG A 10 -4.12 11.56 -5.06
CA ARG A 10 -4.78 10.37 -5.60
C ARG A 10 -4.71 10.48 -7.12
N SER A 11 -4.14 9.48 -7.79
CA SER A 11 -4.06 9.46 -9.24
C SER A 11 -5.31 8.76 -9.78
N ARG A 12 -6.05 9.43 -10.68
CA ARG A 12 -7.22 8.86 -11.39
C ARG A 12 -6.94 7.52 -12.05
N PHE A 13 -5.68 7.25 -12.40
CA PHE A 13 -5.28 5.95 -12.95
C PHE A 13 -5.64 4.79 -12.01
N PHE A 14 -5.45 4.96 -10.70
CA PHE A 14 -5.75 3.90 -9.73
C PHE A 14 -7.23 3.82 -9.37
N GLU A 15 -8.10 4.69 -9.89
CA GLU A 15 -9.54 4.55 -9.73
C GLU A 15 -10.13 3.51 -10.69
N THR A 16 -9.42 3.22 -11.79
CA THR A 16 -9.88 2.33 -12.88
C THR A 16 -8.97 1.14 -13.13
N THR A 17 -7.97 0.91 -12.26
CA THR A 17 -6.99 -0.17 -12.43
C THR A 17 -7.34 -1.34 -11.52
N ASP A 18 -7.30 -2.55 -12.07
CA ASP A 18 -7.48 -3.77 -11.29
C ASP A 18 -6.47 -3.88 -10.13
N PRO A 19 -6.77 -4.65 -9.07
CA PRO A 19 -5.84 -4.88 -7.98
C PRO A 19 -4.47 -5.37 -8.48
N VAL A 20 -3.40 -4.74 -8.02
CA VAL A 20 -2.03 -5.09 -8.39
C VAL A 20 -1.33 -5.70 -7.20
N PHE A 21 -0.86 -6.94 -7.32
CA PHE A 21 -0.02 -7.56 -6.32
C PHE A 21 1.45 -7.14 -6.46
N VAL A 22 2.09 -6.81 -5.35
CA VAL A 22 3.51 -6.50 -5.27
C VAL A 22 4.14 -7.37 -4.19
N PRO A 23 5.05 -8.29 -4.55
CA PRO A 23 5.73 -9.13 -3.57
C PRO A 23 6.66 -8.27 -2.69
N THR A 24 6.75 -8.62 -1.41
CA THR A 24 7.73 -8.03 -0.51
C THR A 24 9.10 -8.65 -0.79
N THR A 25 10.07 -7.82 -1.15
CA THR A 25 11.40 -8.30 -1.55
C THR A 25 12.52 -7.87 -0.60
N ASN A 26 12.28 -6.87 0.24
CA ASN A 26 13.37 -6.24 1.00
C ASN A 26 13.15 -6.15 2.52
N ASP A 27 11.92 -6.12 3.01
CA ASP A 27 11.66 -5.54 4.34
C ASP A 27 10.58 -6.26 5.17
N HIS A 28 10.67 -7.59 5.25
CA HIS A 28 9.66 -8.41 5.94
C HIS A 28 9.44 -8.00 7.41
N SER A 29 10.48 -7.63 8.14
CA SER A 29 10.36 -7.23 9.56
C SER A 29 9.53 -5.96 9.74
N HIS A 30 9.69 -4.93 8.89
CA HIS A 30 8.86 -3.74 8.98
C HIS A 30 7.45 -3.97 8.44
N VAL A 31 7.27 -4.90 7.50
CA VAL A 31 5.92 -5.31 7.07
C VAL A 31 5.18 -5.99 8.22
N LEU A 32 5.83 -6.90 8.94
CA LEU A 32 5.26 -7.53 10.14
C LEU A 32 4.89 -6.50 11.19
N ALA A 33 5.76 -5.52 11.47
CA ALA A 33 5.42 -4.43 12.39
C ALA A 33 4.18 -3.61 11.96
N ILE A 34 3.92 -3.51 10.65
CA ILE A 34 2.69 -2.90 10.13
C ILE A 34 1.49 -3.84 10.33
N VAL A 35 1.65 -5.15 10.12
CA VAL A 35 0.60 -6.15 10.37
C VAL A 35 0.18 -6.12 11.84
N ASP A 36 1.13 -6.19 12.77
CA ASP A 36 0.86 -6.14 14.22
C ASP A 36 0.10 -4.85 14.61
N ALA A 37 0.49 -3.73 14.00
CA ALA A 37 -0.16 -2.44 14.22
C ALA A 37 -1.58 -2.38 13.63
N LEU A 38 -1.85 -3.09 12.52
CA LEU A 38 -3.18 -3.19 11.92
C LEU A 38 -4.11 -4.07 12.75
N GLU A 39 -3.61 -5.16 13.33
CA GLU A 39 -4.41 -5.99 14.26
C GLU A 39 -4.82 -5.19 15.50
N SER A 40 -3.95 -4.29 15.95
CA SER A 40 -4.17 -3.46 17.14
C SER A 40 -5.03 -2.20 16.88
N SER A 41 -5.35 -1.87 15.63
CA SER A 41 -6.01 -0.61 15.28
C SER A 41 -6.93 -0.75 14.06
N ALA A 42 -8.18 -0.29 14.19
CA ALA A 42 -9.08 -0.15 13.05
C ALA A 42 -8.54 0.91 12.08
N GLY A 43 -7.94 0.47 10.98
CA GLY A 43 -7.41 1.36 9.95
C GLY A 43 -6.98 0.60 8.71
N GLN A 44 -6.76 1.34 7.62
CA GLN A 44 -6.29 0.77 6.36
C GLN A 44 -4.91 1.33 6.02
N PRO A 45 -3.94 0.47 5.65
CA PRO A 45 -2.64 0.97 5.23
C PRO A 45 -2.75 1.61 3.84
N TYR A 46 -1.84 2.53 3.55
CA TYR A 46 -1.74 3.15 2.23
C TYR A 46 -0.39 2.82 1.62
N ALA A 47 -0.41 2.43 0.34
CA ALA A 47 0.81 2.33 -0.45
C ALA A 47 1.15 3.70 -1.03
N ARG A 48 2.45 4.02 -1.00
CA ARG A 48 3.03 5.18 -1.66
C ARG A 48 3.88 4.69 -2.81
N ILE A 49 3.59 5.23 -3.99
CA ILE A 49 4.30 4.91 -5.23
C ILE A 49 5.13 6.11 -5.64
N TYR A 50 6.42 5.90 -5.83
CA TYR A 50 7.38 6.94 -6.18
C TYR A 50 8.55 6.33 -6.96
N ARG A 51 9.33 7.19 -7.64
CA ARG A 51 10.59 6.75 -8.24
C ARG A 51 11.69 6.81 -7.21
N ASP A 52 12.47 5.73 -7.16
CA ASP A 52 13.63 5.62 -6.30
C ASP A 52 14.80 5.06 -7.12
N LYS A 53 16.03 5.29 -6.64
CA LYS A 53 17.22 4.66 -7.22
C LYS A 53 17.51 3.38 -6.45
N LEU A 54 17.44 2.24 -7.13
CA LEU A 54 17.92 0.96 -6.62
C LEU A 54 19.21 0.62 -7.37
N GLY A 55 20.35 0.81 -6.70
CA GLY A 55 21.66 0.74 -7.34
C GLY A 55 21.81 1.80 -8.45
N SER A 56 22.15 1.37 -9.67
CA SER A 56 22.31 2.23 -10.84
C SER A 56 20.99 2.52 -11.59
N ARG A 57 19.90 1.82 -11.25
CA ARG A 57 18.62 1.89 -11.98
C ARG A 57 17.61 2.73 -11.22
N THR A 58 16.90 3.62 -11.93
CA THR A 58 15.77 4.35 -11.36
C THR A 58 14.49 3.56 -11.62
N THR A 59 13.95 2.94 -10.58
CA THR A 59 12.75 2.10 -10.64
C THR A 59 11.57 2.77 -9.95
N THR A 60 10.36 2.23 -10.15
CA THR A 60 9.16 2.66 -9.46
C THR A 60 8.96 1.75 -8.25
N VAL A 61 9.08 2.32 -7.06
CA VAL A 61 9.05 1.60 -5.79
C VAL A 61 7.71 1.82 -5.11
N VAL A 62 7.27 0.78 -4.40
CA VAL A 62 6.11 0.78 -3.52
C VAL A 62 6.59 0.72 -2.08
N SER A 63 6.17 1.70 -1.28
CA SER A 63 6.32 1.64 0.18
C SER A 63 4.97 1.62 0.84
N LEU A 64 4.79 0.77 1.84
CA LEU A 64 3.61 0.76 2.68
C LEU A 64 3.78 1.75 3.84
N ARG A 65 2.69 2.42 4.20
CA ARG A 65 2.64 3.30 5.37
C ARG A 65 1.37 3.06 6.16
N PHE A 66 1.52 2.87 7.46
CA PHE A 66 0.44 2.83 8.42
C PHE A 66 0.87 3.58 9.68
N SER A 67 0.11 4.62 10.07
CA SER A 67 0.48 5.50 11.20
C SER A 67 1.93 6.04 11.07
N MET A 68 2.80 5.73 12.05
CA MET A 68 4.22 6.04 12.05
C MET A 68 5.09 5.01 11.33
N TYR A 69 4.58 3.79 11.14
CA TYR A 69 5.30 2.68 10.51
C TYR A 69 5.40 2.84 9.00
N ARG A 70 6.55 2.45 8.46
CA ARG A 70 6.85 2.48 7.02
C ARG A 70 7.68 1.27 6.66
N ALA A 71 7.32 0.62 5.57
CA ALA A 71 8.06 -0.52 5.02
C ALA A 71 8.26 -0.34 3.52
N LYS A 72 9.45 -0.64 3.01
CA LYS A 72 9.70 -0.67 1.56
C LYS A 72 9.39 -2.07 1.05
N ILE A 73 8.31 -2.19 0.28
CA ILE A 73 7.79 -3.49 -0.17
C ILE A 73 8.66 -4.02 -1.30
N GLY A 74 8.72 -3.29 -2.41
CA GLY A 74 9.41 -3.75 -3.60
C GLY A 74 9.21 -2.85 -4.80
N GLU A 75 9.54 -3.40 -5.95
CA GLU A 75 9.37 -2.74 -7.24
C GLU A 75 7.99 -3.03 -7.81
N LEU A 76 7.38 -2.01 -8.39
CA LEU A 76 6.14 -2.18 -9.11
C LEU A 76 6.43 -2.96 -10.42
N PRO A 77 5.56 -3.91 -10.83
CA PRO A 77 5.73 -4.63 -12.08
C PRO A 77 5.97 -3.68 -13.27
N PRO A 78 6.95 -3.95 -14.16
CA PRO A 78 7.33 -3.03 -15.23
C PRO A 78 6.18 -2.60 -16.14
N THR A 79 5.22 -3.51 -16.38
CA THR A 79 4.02 -3.27 -17.18
C THR A 79 3.13 -2.19 -16.57
N ILE A 80 2.91 -2.23 -15.26
CA ILE A 80 2.14 -1.20 -14.54
C ILE A 80 2.97 0.07 -14.38
N ALA A 81 4.26 -0.07 -14.05
CA ALA A 81 5.18 1.06 -13.91
C ALA A 81 5.25 1.91 -15.18
N ALA A 82 5.22 1.30 -16.37
CA ALA A 82 5.16 1.99 -17.64
C ALA A 82 3.88 2.82 -17.79
N LYS A 83 2.71 2.26 -17.44
CA LYS A 83 1.41 2.94 -17.52
C LYS A 83 1.32 4.17 -16.62
N ILE A 84 1.92 4.11 -15.42
CA ILE A 84 1.91 5.22 -14.46
C ILE A 84 3.13 6.13 -14.54
N ARG A 85 4.04 5.90 -15.49
CA ARG A 85 5.32 6.61 -15.58
C ARG A 85 5.15 8.12 -15.60
N VAL A 86 4.25 8.63 -16.45
CA VAL A 86 4.00 10.07 -16.60
C VAL A 86 3.38 10.67 -15.33
N PRO A 87 2.29 10.11 -14.76
CA PRO A 87 1.77 10.54 -13.46
C PRO A 87 2.80 10.53 -12.34
N VAL A 88 3.62 9.49 -12.25
CA VAL A 88 4.66 9.39 -11.20
C VAL A 88 5.74 10.44 -11.44
N LEU A 89 6.18 10.67 -12.68
CA LEU A 89 7.17 11.70 -13.00
C LEU A 89 6.67 13.10 -12.65
N TRP A 90 5.42 13.42 -13.03
CA TRP A 90 4.78 14.69 -12.68
C TRP A 90 4.66 14.91 -11.18
N ASN A 91 4.35 13.84 -10.42
CA ASN A 91 4.32 13.91 -8.96
C ASN A 91 5.73 14.05 -8.37
N ALA A 92 6.72 13.36 -8.93
CA ALA A 92 8.12 13.44 -8.50
C ALA A 92 8.67 14.87 -8.66
N LEU A 93 8.38 15.55 -9.77
CA LEU A 93 8.75 16.97 -9.96
C LEU A 93 8.15 17.89 -8.89
N ARG A 94 7.03 17.49 -8.28
CA ARG A 94 6.38 18.21 -7.18
C ARG A 94 6.81 17.72 -5.79
N ASN A 95 7.82 16.83 -5.72
CA ASN A 95 8.22 16.09 -4.52
C ASN A 95 7.02 15.42 -3.83
N ARG A 96 6.13 14.82 -4.64
CA ARG A 96 4.94 14.09 -4.20
C ARG A 96 5.07 12.62 -4.57
N ALA A 97 4.47 11.77 -3.74
CA ALA A 97 4.22 10.37 -4.06
C ALA A 97 2.73 10.21 -4.39
N ILE A 98 2.42 9.24 -5.24
CA ILE A 98 1.03 8.80 -5.43
C ILE A 98 0.67 7.95 -4.21
N SER A 99 -0.47 8.22 -3.58
CA SER A 99 -0.96 7.39 -2.47
C SER A 99 -2.24 6.69 -2.86
N VAL A 100 -2.28 5.39 -2.58
CA VAL A 100 -3.35 4.48 -2.99
C VAL A 100 -3.69 3.56 -1.82
N PRO A 101 -4.96 3.13 -1.71
CA PRO A 101 -5.33 2.09 -0.75
C PRO A 101 -4.48 0.84 -0.97
N ALA A 102 -4.11 0.19 0.12
CA ALA A 102 -3.36 -1.05 0.08
C ALA A 102 -3.91 -2.04 1.10
N ARG A 103 -3.63 -3.33 0.86
CA ARG A 103 -3.89 -4.42 1.80
C ARG A 103 -2.67 -5.34 1.79
N ILE A 104 -2.27 -5.81 2.97
CA ILE A 104 -1.21 -6.82 3.11
C ILE A 104 -1.89 -8.19 3.01
N ASP A 105 -1.27 -9.11 2.28
CA ASP A 105 -1.62 -10.52 2.35
C ASP A 105 -1.02 -11.12 3.62
N THR A 106 -1.88 -11.39 4.61
CA THR A 106 -1.48 -11.92 5.91
C THR A 106 -1.67 -13.43 6.01
N ASP A 107 -2.11 -14.10 4.94
CA ASP A 107 -2.30 -15.55 4.94
C ASP A 107 -0.93 -16.25 4.82
N PRO A 108 -0.45 -16.97 5.86
CA PRO A 108 0.85 -17.65 5.84
C PRO A 108 0.89 -18.81 4.83
N THR A 109 -0.27 -19.29 4.36
CA THR A 109 -0.37 -20.35 3.36
C THR A 109 -0.39 -19.81 1.92
N SER A 110 -0.59 -18.50 1.75
CA SER A 110 -0.53 -17.84 0.46
C SER A 110 0.92 -17.79 -0.04
N ALA A 111 1.13 -18.11 -1.33
CA ALA A 111 2.41 -17.89 -2.00
C ALA A 111 2.83 -16.40 -1.98
N GLY A 112 1.87 -15.50 -1.73
CA GLY A 112 2.05 -14.07 -1.60
C GLY A 112 2.17 -13.57 -0.18
N TYR A 113 2.40 -14.41 0.83
CA TYR A 113 2.48 -14.01 2.23
C TYR A 113 3.37 -12.76 2.43
N LEU A 114 2.85 -11.79 3.18
CA LEU A 114 3.40 -10.44 3.41
C LEU A 114 3.54 -9.56 2.17
N GLY A 115 3.08 -10.01 1.01
CA GLY A 115 2.94 -9.18 -0.18
C GLY A 115 1.85 -8.13 -0.02
N VAL A 116 1.85 -7.13 -0.91
CA VAL A 116 0.94 -6.01 -0.84
C VAL A 116 0.07 -5.94 -2.09
N TRP A 117 -1.23 -5.98 -1.87
CA TRP A 117 -2.25 -5.64 -2.86
C TRP A 117 -2.45 -4.13 -2.90
N ILE A 118 -2.20 -3.55 -4.06
CA ILE A 118 -2.46 -2.15 -4.37
C ILE A 118 -3.83 -2.04 -5.03
N ASN A 119 -4.62 -1.06 -4.58
CA ASN A 119 -6.00 -0.89 -5.02
C ASN A 119 -6.84 -2.17 -4.87
N PRO A 120 -6.85 -2.79 -3.67
CA PRO A 120 -7.67 -3.99 -3.46
C PRO A 120 -9.13 -3.66 -3.73
N THR A 121 -9.85 -4.60 -4.35
CA THR A 121 -11.31 -4.50 -4.47
C THR A 121 -11.86 -4.26 -3.06
N PRO A 122 -12.68 -3.21 -2.84
CA PRO A 122 -13.29 -3.01 -1.54
C PRO A 122 -14.14 -4.25 -1.25
N GLU A 123 -13.80 -5.00 -0.20
CA GLU A 123 -14.72 -6.00 0.32
C GLU A 123 -16.01 -5.27 0.73
N PRO A 124 -17.19 -5.84 0.41
CA PRO A 124 -18.43 -5.27 0.90
C PRO A 124 -18.35 -5.19 2.43
N ALA A 125 -18.73 -4.04 2.99
CA ALA A 125 -18.60 -3.70 4.41
C ALA A 125 -19.41 -4.61 5.38
N SER A 126 -19.92 -5.75 4.89
CA SER A 126 -20.88 -6.62 5.56
C SER A 126 -20.25 -7.78 6.35
N ALA A 127 -18.93 -7.98 6.33
CA ALA A 127 -18.30 -9.10 7.05
C ALA A 127 -17.94 -8.81 8.52
N HIS A 128 -18.15 -7.58 9.02
CA HIS A 128 -17.71 -7.17 10.36
C HIS A 128 -18.83 -6.97 11.41
N ARG A 129 -20.05 -7.48 11.19
CA ARG A 129 -21.15 -7.38 12.16
C ARG A 129 -22.05 -8.62 12.23
N GLU A 130 -21.50 -9.78 12.54
CA GLU A 130 -22.32 -10.90 13.06
C GLU A 130 -21.57 -11.68 14.15
N THR A 131 -21.15 -11.03 15.24
CA THR A 131 -20.93 -11.77 16.50
C THR A 131 -21.04 -10.80 17.68
N ASN A 132 -22.20 -10.82 18.34
CA ASN A 132 -22.45 -10.46 19.76
C ASN A 132 -23.81 -9.81 19.96
N GLN A 133 -24.90 -10.52 19.60
CA GLN A 133 -26.18 -10.38 20.29
C GLN A 133 -26.87 -11.74 20.34
N HIS A 134 -26.30 -12.67 21.11
CA HIS A 134 -27.04 -13.86 21.55
C HIS A 134 -26.59 -14.26 22.95
N THR A 135 -26.90 -13.44 23.96
CA THR A 135 -26.95 -13.84 25.38
C THR A 135 -27.78 -12.83 26.16
N ALA A 136 -28.50 -13.32 27.18
CA ALA A 136 -29.52 -12.69 28.03
C ALA A 136 -30.92 -12.75 27.38
N GLU A 137 -31.61 -13.90 27.52
CA GLU A 137 -32.45 -14.35 28.66
C GLU A 137 -33.91 -13.88 28.51
#